data_AF-A0A950YCF4-F1
#
_entry.id   AF-A0A950YCF4-F1
#
_cell.length_a   1.000
_cell.length_b   1.000
_cell.length_c   1.000
_cell.angle_alpha   90.00
_cell.angle_beta   90.00
_cell.angle_gamma   90.00
#
_symmetry.space_group_name_H-M   'P 1'
#
loop_
_entity.id
_entity.type
_entity.pdbx_description
1 polymer ?
#
loop_
_entity_poly.entity_id
_entity_poly.type
_entity_poly.pdbx_seq_one_letter_code
_entity_poly.pdbx_strand_id
1 'polypeptide(L)' 'MFSIDRIDPRAEALEVWRDAEQLVSTRWDVFLKAEPEARRFAFASYVAALDAEEAAAFALWALSTRLAA' A
#
# COMPACT_ATOMS: atom_id res chain seq x y z
N MET A 1 14.23 -10.62 30.67
CA MET A 1 14.45 -9.18 30.47
C MET A 1 13.89 -8.86 29.10
N PHE A 2 12.67 -8.35 29.02
CA PHE A 2 12.01 -8.07 27.75
C PHE A 2 12.59 -6.77 27.19
N SER A 3 13.47 -6.87 26.20
CA SER A 3 13.76 -5.72 25.34
C SER A 3 12.50 -5.46 24.54
N ILE A 4 11.88 -4.31 24.79
CA ILE A 4 10.85 -3.76 23.93
C ILE A 4 11.53 -3.54 22.58
N ASP A 5 11.30 -4.44 21.63
CA ASP A 5 11.60 -4.20 20.22
C ASP A 5 10.80 -2.95 19.84
N ARG A 6 11.48 -1.79 19.85
CA ARG A 6 10.94 -0.61 19.20
C ARG A 6 10.91 -0.95 17.71
N ILE A 7 9.72 -1.26 17.21
CA ILE A 7 9.47 -1.34 15.77
C ILE A 7 9.97 -0.01 15.18
N ASP A 8 10.91 -0.10 14.24
CA ASP A 8 11.38 1.06 13.49
C ASP A 8 10.19 1.59 12.66
N PRO A 9 9.68 2.80 12.92
CA PRO A 9 8.52 3.35 12.21
C PRO A 9 8.71 3.38 10.69
N ARG A 10 9.97 3.50 10.22
CA ARG A 10 10.28 3.45 8.78
C ARG A 10 10.14 2.03 8.24
N ALA A 11 10.58 1.02 8.99
CA ALA A 11 10.43 -0.37 8.59
C ALA A 11 8.94 -0.75 8.52
N GLU A 12 8.13 -0.32 9.49
CA GLU A 12 6.67 -0.50 9.45
C GLU A 12 6.04 0.19 8.24
N ALA A 13 6.37 1.46 7.99
CA ALA A 13 5.85 2.18 6.82
C ALA A 13 6.27 1.54 5.48
N LEU A 14 7.46 0.93 5.43
CA LEU A 14 7.92 0.20 4.25
C LEU A 14 7.09 -1.07 4.02
N GLU A 15 6.79 -1.82 5.08
CA GLU A 15 5.92 -3.01 4.97
C GLU A 15 4.49 -2.63 4.56
N VAL A 16 3.93 -1.56 5.13
CA VAL A 16 2.61 -1.06 4.74
C VAL A 16 2.58 -0.65 3.26
N TRP A 17 3.63 0.00 2.76
CA TRP A 17 3.72 0.34 1.34
C TRP A 17 3.81 -0.91 0.45
N ARG A 18 4.59 -1.93 0.86
CA ARG A 18 4.68 -3.21 0.13
C ARG A 18 3.35 -3.95 0.08
N ASP A 19 2.62 -3.98 1.19
CA ASP A 19 1.28 -4.58 1.23
C ASP A 19 0.30 -3.85 0.31
N ALA A 20 0.37 -2.52 0.26
CA ALA A 20 -0.46 -1.70 -0.62
C ALA A 20 -0.12 -1.91 -2.11
N GLU A 21 1.17 -1.97 -2.48
CA GLU A 21 1.62 -2.28 -3.84
C GLU A 21 1.15 -3.68 -4.28
N GLN A 22 1.28 -4.68 -3.39
CA GLN A 22 0.81 -6.03 -3.66
C GLN A 22 -0.71 -6.08 -3.85
N LEU A 23 -1.46 -5.28 -3.09
CA LEU A 23 -2.91 -5.15 -3.25
C LEU A 23 -3.26 -4.51 -4.60
N VAL A 24 -2.57 -3.45 -5.02
CA VAL A 24 -2.74 -2.82 -6.34
C VAL A 24 -2.55 -3.84 -7.45
N SER A 25 -1.46 -4.59 -7.42
CA SER A 25 -1.15 -5.66 -8.38
C SER A 25 -2.27 -6.71 -8.44
N THR A 26 -2.75 -7.14 -7.26
CA THR A 26 -3.86 -8.10 -7.16
C THR A 26 -5.16 -7.56 -7.76
N ARG A 27 -5.51 -6.29 -7.46
CA ARG A 27 -6.75 -5.68 -7.97
C ARG A 27 -6.70 -5.39 -9.46
N TRP A 28 -5.52 -5.09 -9.98
CA TRP A 28 -5.30 -4.97 -11.42
C TRP A 28 -5.59 -6.29 -12.14
N ASP A 29 -5.04 -7.40 -11.65
CA ASP A 29 -5.28 -8.73 -12.21
C ASP A 29 -6.78 -9.12 -12.15
N VAL A 30 -7.45 -8.81 -11.03
CA VAL A 30 -8.90 -9.01 -10.89
C VAL A 30 -9.68 -8.19 -11.92
N PHE A 31 -9.32 -6.92 -12.15
CA PHE A 31 -9.96 -6.09 -13.16
C PHE A 31 -9.79 -6.65 -14.58
N LEU A 32 -8.58 -7.11 -14.92
CA LEU A 32 -8.31 -7.71 -16.23
C LEU A 32 -9.13 -8.98 -16.49
N LYS A 33 -9.39 -9.77 -15.43
CA LYS A 33 -10.15 -11.02 -15.49
C LYS A 33 -11.65 -10.86 -15.26
N ALA A 34 -12.11 -9.65 -14.94
CA ALA A 34 -13.51 -9.41 -14.61
C ALA A 34 -14.41 -9.46 -15.86
N GLU A 35 -15.54 -10.17 -15.70
CA GLU A 35 -16.66 -10.14 -16.63
C GLU A 35 -17.21 -8.71 -16.81
N PRO A 36 -17.81 -8.38 -17.96
CA PRO A 36 -18.27 -7.02 -18.28
C PRO A 36 -19.14 -6.38 -17.18
N GLU A 37 -20.02 -7.15 -16.55
CA GLU A 37 -20.95 -6.69 -15.52
C GLU A 37 -20.23 -6.30 -14.22
N ALA A 38 -19.14 -7.00 -13.89
CA ALA A 38 -18.35 -6.77 -12.67
C ALA A 38 -17.20 -5.76 -12.88
N ARG A 39 -16.82 -5.50 -14.14
CA ARG A 39 -15.64 -4.72 -14.51
C ARG A 39 -15.62 -3.32 -13.91
N ARG A 40 -16.77 -2.64 -13.82
CA ARG A 40 -16.88 -1.31 -13.20
C ARG A 40 -16.49 -1.33 -11.72
N PHE A 41 -16.96 -2.34 -10.98
CA PHE A 41 -16.64 -2.48 -9.56
C PHE A 41 -15.20 -2.92 -9.33
N ALA A 42 -14.69 -3.84 -10.16
CA ALA A 42 -13.29 -4.24 -10.11
C ALA A 42 -12.35 -3.05 -10.37
N PHE A 43 -12.69 -2.19 -11.33
CA PHE A 43 -11.93 -0.96 -11.60
C PHE A 43 -11.96 0.01 -10.41
N ALA A 44 -13.12 0.24 -9.81
CA ALA A 44 -13.23 1.08 -8.61
C ALA A 44 -12.40 0.53 -7.44
N SER A 45 -12.38 -0.79 -7.25
CA SER A 45 -11.55 -1.44 -6.25
C SER A 45 -10.05 -1.32 -6.53
N TYR A 46 -9.65 -1.29 -7.81
CA TYR A 46 -8.27 -1.04 -8.21
C TYR A 46 -7.86 0.41 -7.92
N VAL A 47 -8.71 1.38 -8.24
CA VAL A 47 -8.46 2.80 -7.90
C VAL A 47 -8.32 3.01 -6.40
N ALA A 48 -9.21 2.42 -5.59
CA ALA A 48 -9.10 2.50 -4.13
C ALA A 48 -7.80 1.88 -3.58
N ALA A 49 -7.25 0.87 -4.26
CA ALA A 49 -5.95 0.30 -3.90
C ALA A 49 -4.80 1.27 -4.24
N LEU A 50 -4.88 1.97 -5.38
CA LEU A 50 -3.90 3.00 -5.74
C LEU A 50 -3.89 4.17 -4.74
N ASP A 51 -5.07 4.63 -4.31
CA ASP A 51 -5.17 5.68 -3.29
C ASP A 51 -4.51 5.25 -1.97
N ALA A 52 -4.65 3.98 -1.60
CA ALA A 52 -4.00 3.42 -0.41
C ALA A 52 -2.47 3.30 -0.58
N GLU A 53 -1.99 2.89 -1.75
CA GLU A 53 -0.56 2.84 -2.08
C GLU A 53 0.06 4.24 -2.04
N GLU A 54 -0.61 5.25 -2.62
CA GLU A 54 -0.15 6.64 -2.58
C GLU A 54 -0.04 7.14 -1.13
N ALA A 55 -1.05 6.90 -0.30
CA ALA A 55 -1.03 7.28 1.10
C ALA A 55 0.12 6.60 1.87
N ALA A 56 0.38 5.32 1.62
CA ALA A 56 1.49 4.58 2.23
C ALA A 56 2.86 5.11 1.76
N ALA A 57 3.01 5.38 0.45
CA ALA A 57 4.21 5.96 -0.12
C ALA A 57 4.51 7.33 0.48
N PHE A 58 3.48 8.17 0.67
CA PHE A 58 3.62 9.47 1.31
C PHE A 58 4.08 9.36 2.77
N ALA A 59 3.52 8.41 3.53
CA ALA A 59 3.93 8.16 4.92
C ALA A 59 5.41 7.71 4.99
N LEU A 60 5.82 6.77 4.13
CA LEU A 60 7.21 6.31 4.05
C LEU A 60 8.17 7.44 3.66
N TRP A 61 7.78 8.29 2.70
CA TRP A 61 8.55 9.47 2.29
C TRP A 61 8.70 10.48 3.43
N ALA A 62 7.63 10.77 4.15
CA ALA A 62 7.65 11.70 5.28
C ALA A 62 8.58 11.24 6.40
N LEU A 63 8.61 9.93 6.69
CA LEU A 63 9.52 9.34 7.67
C LEU A 63 10.98 9.35 7.18
N SER A 64 11.20 9.02 5.91
CA SER A 64 12.54 8.99 5.32
C SER A 64 13.17 10.38 5.24
N THR A 65 12.37 11.40 4.93
CA THR A 65 12.83 12.81 4.88
C THR A 65 13.11 13.36 6.27
N ARG A 66 12.31 12.99 7.29
CA ARG A 66 12.55 13.40 8.69
C ARG A 66 13.86 12.85 9.25
N LEU A 67 14.28 11.67 8.82
CA LEU A 67 15.54 11.05 9.25
C LEU A 67 16.77 11.65 8.54
N ALA A 68 16.59 12.34 7.41
CA ALA A 68 17.66 12.94 6.62
C ALA A 68 17.95 14.42 6.96
N ALA A 69 17.10 15.06 7.78
CA ALA A 69 17.20 16.45 8.23
C ALA A 69 17.83 16.54 9.63
#